data_AF-A0A959Z2X7-F1
#
_entry.id   AF-A0A959Z2X7-F1
#
_cell.length_a   1.000
_cell.length_b   1.000
_cell.length_c   1.000
_cell.angle_alpha   90.00
_cell.angle_beta   90.00
_cell.angle_gamma   90.00
#
_symmetry.space_group_name_H-M   'P 1'
#
loop_
_entity.id
_entity.type
_entity.pdbx_description
1 polymer ?
#
loop_
_entity_poly.entity_id
_entity_poly.type
_entity_poly.pdbx_seq_one_letter_code
_entity_poly.pdbx_strand_id
1 'polypeptide(L)' 'CTVEELAAHVYVNWDLARTIVAYRDQHGPFRQREDLLGCHRVDSTLFRKLAPYLQVP' A
#
# COMPACT_ATOMS: atom_id res chain seq x y z
N CYS A 1 2.38 7.11 6.36
CA CYS A 1 0.94 6.80 6.48
C CYS A 1 0.71 5.75 7.56
N THR A 2 -0.36 5.88 8.35
CA THR A 2 -0.79 4.89 9.36
C THR A 2 -1.75 3.85 8.74
N VAL A 3 -2.12 2.84 9.52
CA VAL A 3 -3.12 1.84 9.11
C VAL A 3 -4.49 2.50 8.91
N GLU A 4 -4.86 3.41 9.81
CA GLU A 4 -6.11 4.16 9.81
C GLU A 4 -6.23 5.01 8.54
N GLU A 5 -5.17 5.73 8.19
CA GLU A 5 -5.12 6.58 6.99
C GLU A 5 -5.28 5.75 5.71
N LEU A 6 -4.64 4.59 5.65
CA LEU A 6 -4.76 3.69 4.51
C LEU A 6 -6.16 3.07 4.45
N ALA A 7 -6.71 2.60 5.57
CA ALA A 7 -8.01 1.95 5.64
C ALA A 7 -9.20 2.90 5.34
N ALA A 8 -8.98 4.21 5.34
CA ALA A 8 -9.96 5.20 4.91
C ALA A 8 -10.15 5.24 3.38
N HIS A 9 -9.25 4.63 2.60
CA HIS A 9 -9.31 4.65 1.15
C HIS A 9 -10.30 3.61 0.60
N VAL A 10 -11.09 3.96 -0.42
CA VAL A 10 -12.15 3.10 -1.00
C VAL A 10 -11.67 1.72 -1.46
N TYR A 11 -10.40 1.59 -1.84
CA TYR A 11 -9.80 0.32 -2.29
C TYR A 11 -8.94 -0.38 -1.24
N VAL A 12 -8.87 0.15 -0.01
CA VAL A 12 -8.02 -0.40 1.04
C VAL A 12 -8.87 -0.69 2.26
N ASN A 13 -9.01 -1.97 2.58
CA ASN A 13 -9.60 -2.39 3.85
C ASN A 13 -8.54 -2.45 4.96
N TRP A 14 -8.99 -2.58 6.20
CA TRP A 14 -8.12 -2.66 7.38
C TRP A 14 -7.05 -3.75 7.29
N ASP A 15 -7.38 -4.90 6.74
CA ASP A 15 -6.44 -6.01 6.62
C ASP A 15 -5.31 -5.69 5.62
N LEU A 16 -5.68 -5.13 4.47
CA LEU A 16 -4.72 -4.70 3.46
C LEU A 16 -3.85 -3.54 3.99
N ALA A 17 -4.45 -2.57 4.68
CA ALA A 17 -3.72 -1.48 5.32
C ALA A 17 -2.67 -1.99 6.31
N ARG A 18 -3.04 -2.96 7.17
CA ARG A 18 -2.11 -3.62 8.09
C ARG A 18 -0.97 -4.32 7.35
N THR A 19 -1.29 -5.04 6.27
CA THR A 19 -0.26 -5.73 5.47
C THR A 19 0.69 -4.73 4.80
N ILE A 20 0.19 -3.62 4.25
CA ILE A 20 1.02 -2.58 3.61
C ILE A 20 1.95 -1.93 4.64
N VAL A 21 1.45 -1.58 5.82
CA VAL A 21 2.27 -1.00 6.89
C VAL A 21 3.33 -1.98 7.37
N ALA A 22 2.95 -3.24 7.63
CA ALA A 22 3.88 -4.28 8.06
C ALA A 22 4.98 -4.54 7.01
N TYR A 23 4.61 -4.55 5.71
CA TYR A 23 5.57 -4.69 4.62
C TYR A 23 6.59 -3.54 4.63
N ARG A 24 6.12 -2.29 4.74
CA ARG A 24 6.99 -1.12 4.83
C ARG A 24 7.91 -1.19 6.06
N ASP A 25 7.40 -1.65 7.20
CA ASP A 25 8.20 -1.72 8.42
C ASP A 25 9.30 -2.81 8.31
N GLN A 26 9.07 -3.88 7.54
CA GLN A 26 10.04 -4.96 7.32
C GLN A 26 11.07 -4.64 6.21
N HIS A 27 10.65 -3.97 5.15
CA HIS A 27 11.49 -3.73 3.96
C HIS A 27 12.02 -2.29 3.86
N GLY A 28 11.57 -1.41 4.76
CA GLY A 28 11.87 0.01 4.72
C GLY A 28 10.85 0.82 3.91
N PRO A 29 11.09 2.13 3.78
CA PRO A 29 10.16 3.03 3.09
C PRO A 29 10.04 2.69 1.60
N PHE A 30 8.83 2.82 1.06
CA PHE A 30 8.59 2.78 -0.38
C PHE A 30 9.30 3.95 -1.06
N ARG A 31 10.06 3.66 -2.11
CA ARG A 31 10.80 4.64 -2.93
C ARG A 31 10.09 4.95 -4.24
N GLN A 32 9.32 3.99 -4.74
CA GLN A 32 8.53 4.12 -5.95
C GLN A 32 7.18 3.41 -5.77
N ARG A 33 6.18 3.78 -6.57
CA ARG A 33 4.82 3.23 -6.42
C ARG A 33 4.82 1.70 -6.62
N GLU A 34 5.68 1.23 -7.51
CA GLU A 34 5.83 -0.16 -7.90
C GLU A 34 6.33 -1.04 -6.75
N ASP A 35 6.95 -0.47 -5.72
CA ASP A 35 7.34 -1.21 -4.51
C ASP A 35 6.13 -1.80 -3.80
N LEU A 36 4.94 -1.21 -3.99
CA LEU A 36 3.68 -1.75 -3.45
C LEU A 36 3.33 -3.13 -4.05
N LEU A 37 3.79 -3.45 -5.27
CA LEU A 37 3.59 -4.77 -5.90
C LEU A 37 4.41 -5.88 -5.23
N GLY A 38 5.42 -5.53 -4.41
CA GLY A 38 6.13 -6.49 -3.58
C GLY A 38 5.29 -7.01 -2.41
N CYS A 39 4.23 -6.30 -2.04
CA CYS A 39 3.28 -6.74 -1.03
C CYS A 39 2.39 -7.84 -1.61
N HIS A 40 2.44 -9.06 -1.05
CA HIS A 40 1.76 -10.23 -1.60
C HIS A 40 0.23 -10.09 -1.77
N ARG A 41 -0.39 -9.13 -1.06
CA ARG A 41 -1.83 -8.85 -1.12
C ARG A 41 -2.21 -7.79 -2.14
N VAL A 42 -1.22 -7.17 -2.78
CA VAL A 42 -1.40 -6.14 -3.79
C VAL A 42 -1.13 -6.77 -5.14
N ASP A 43 -2.20 -7.17 -5.83
CA ASP A 43 -2.09 -7.59 -7.21
C ASP A 43 -2.01 -6.39 -8.18
N SER A 44 -1.71 -6.68 -9.45
CA SER A 44 -1.60 -5.66 -10.50
C SER A 44 -2.90 -4.87 -10.73
N THR A 45 -4.07 -5.45 -10.45
CA THR A 45 -5.37 -4.80 -10.65
C THR A 45 -5.63 -3.79 -9.54
N LEU A 46 -5.41 -4.19 -8.30
CA LEU A 46 -5.51 -3.35 -7.12
C LEU A 46 -4.45 -2.25 -7.16
N PHE A 47 -3.21 -2.57 -7.55
CA PHE A 47 -2.16 -1.58 -7.75
C PHE A 47 -2.59 -0.50 -8.74
N ARG A 48 -3.13 -0.85 -9.92
CA ARG A 48 -3.61 0.14 -10.90
C ARG A 48 -4.69 1.07 -10.33
N LYS A 49 -5.54 0.57 -9.42
CA LYS A 49 -6.56 1.37 -8.74
C LYS A 49 -5.97 2.29 -7.67
N LEU A 50 -4.91 1.86 -6.99
CA LEU A 50 -4.24 2.64 -5.94
C LEU A 50 -3.22 3.63 -6.47
N ALA A 51 -2.50 3.29 -7.55
CA ALA A 51 -1.39 4.05 -8.10
C ALA A 51 -1.68 5.56 -8.31
N PRO A 52 -2.89 5.99 -8.76
CA PRO A 52 -3.22 7.41 -8.89
C PRO A 52 -3.22 8.17 -7.56
N TYR A 53 -3.45 7.48 -6.44
CA TYR A 53 -3.57 8.05 -5.09
C TYR A 53 -2.28 7.89 -4.26
N LEU A 54 -1.29 7.15 -4.77
CA LEU A 54 -0.02 6.94 -4.08
C LEU A 54 0.96 8.07 -4.38
N GLN A 55 1.49 8.65 -3.32
CA GLN A 55 2.61 9.59 -3.36
C GLN A 55 3.80 8.91 -2.70
N VAL A 56 4.92 8.91 -3.39
CA VAL A 56 6.23 8.49 -2.88
C VAL A 56 7.13 9.71 -2.74
N PRO A 57 8.11 9.68 -1.82
CA PRO A 57 9.10 10.76 -1.66
C PRO A 57 9.85 11.10 -2.94
#